data_AF-A9DT19-F1
#
_entry.id   AF-A9DT19-F1
#
_cell.length_a   1.000
_cell.length_b   1.000
_cell.length_c   1.000
_cell.angle_alpha   90.00
_cell.angle_beta   90.00
_cell.angle_gamma   90.00
#
_symmetry.space_group_name_H-M   'P 1'
#
loop_
_entity.id
_entity.type
_entity.pdbx_description
1 polymer ?
#
loop_
_entity_poly.entity_id
_entity_poly.type
_entity_poly.pdbx_seq_one_letter_code
_entity_poly.pdbx_strand_id
1 'polypeptide(L)' 'MKIVKDTKTPQNLTIEKLRSFKGFANVSDAEAKRIIASMKELSILTYNTIIEHEQFKSIPKLRKAE' A
#
# COMPACT_ATOMS: atom_id res chain seq x y z
N MET A 1 -3.50 15.09 -18.84
CA MET A 1 -2.82 14.33 -17.78
C MET A 1 -3.58 14.60 -16.48
N LYS A 2 -4.36 13.63 -15.97
CA LYS A 2 -5.15 13.86 -14.74
C LYS A 2 -4.17 13.93 -13.56
N ILE A 3 -4.21 15.03 -12.83
CA ILE A 3 -3.46 15.22 -11.58
C ILE A 3 -3.97 14.16 -10.61
N VAL A 4 -3.21 13.08 -10.44
CA VAL A 4 -3.43 12.10 -9.39
C VAL A 4 -3.09 12.83 -8.11
N LYS A 5 -4.11 13.14 -7.30
CA LYS A 5 -3.92 13.82 -6.01
C LYS A 5 -2.88 13.03 -5.22
N ASP A 6 -1.80 13.71 -4.90
CA ASP A 6 -0.66 13.23 -4.14
C ASP A 6 -1.13 12.85 -2.73
N THR A 7 -1.60 11.62 -2.55
CA THR A 7 -2.03 11.07 -1.25
C THR A 7 -0.79 10.67 -0.45
N LYS A 8 0.04 11.65 -0.07
CA LYS A 8 1.30 11.43 0.66
C LYS A 8 1.12 10.91 2.08
N THR A 9 -0.12 10.80 2.57
CA THR A 9 -0.42 10.23 3.87
C THR A 9 -1.23 8.95 3.69
N PRO A 10 -0.70 7.78 4.08
CA PRO A 10 -1.48 6.56 4.16
C PRO A 10 -2.70 6.82 5.05
N GLN A 11 -3.91 6.75 4.49
CA GLN A 11 -5.11 6.83 5.29
C GLN A 11 -5.18 5.59 6.17
N ASN A 12 -5.19 5.79 7.49
CA ASN A 12 -5.35 4.69 8.43
C ASN A 12 -6.76 4.09 8.28
N LEU A 13 -6.83 2.78 8.02
CA LEU A 13 -8.10 2.05 7.99
C LEU A 13 -8.66 1.94 9.42
N THR A 14 -9.85 2.46 9.66
CA THR A 14 -10.55 2.33 10.96
C THR A 14 -11.33 1.00 11.05
N ILE A 15 -11.65 0.55 12.27
CA ILE A 15 -12.47 -0.66 12.48
C ILE A 15 -13.86 -0.50 11.87
N GLU A 16 -14.49 0.66 12.05
CA GLU A 16 -15.79 0.98 11.45
C GLU A 16 -15.74 0.88 9.93
N LYS A 17 -14.66 1.42 9.33
CA LYS A 17 -14.45 1.33 7.90
C LYS A 17 -14.22 -0.12 7.47
N LEU A 18 -13.46 -0.91 8.23
CA LEU A 18 -13.26 -2.33 7.96
C LEU A 18 -14.62 -3.08 7.96
N ARG A 19 -15.46 -2.86 8.97
CA ARG A 19 -16.78 -3.52 9.07
C ARG A 19 -17.77 -3.09 7.99
N SER A 20 -17.55 -1.94 7.35
CA SER A 20 -18.35 -1.52 6.19
C SER A 20 -18.12 -2.39 4.95
N PHE A 21 -17.04 -3.16 4.89
CA PHE A 21 -16.78 -4.09 3.78
C PHE A 21 -17.57 -5.39 3.96
N LYS A 22 -18.12 -5.88 2.84
CA LYS A 22 -18.83 -7.17 2.80
C LYS A 22 -17.90 -8.28 3.28
N GLY A 23 -18.37 -9.07 4.25
CA GLY A 23 -17.61 -10.16 4.87
C GLY A 23 -16.89 -9.80 6.17
N PHE A 24 -16.82 -8.53 6.56
CA PHE A 24 -16.16 -8.08 7.79
C PHE A 24 -17.12 -7.55 8.87
N ALA A 25 -18.44 -7.51 8.59
CA ALA A 25 -19.43 -6.88 9.46
C ALA A 25 -19.45 -7.41 10.91
N ASN A 26 -19.21 -8.72 11.08
CA ASN A 26 -19.30 -9.41 12.38
C ASN A 26 -17.93 -9.68 13.03
N VAL A 27 -16.86 -9.13 12.47
CA VAL A 27 -15.50 -9.36 12.98
C VAL A 27 -15.33 -8.64 14.31
N SER A 28 -14.77 -9.30 15.32
CA SER A 28 -14.53 -8.69 16.63
C SER A 28 -13.51 -7.55 16.55
N ASP A 29 -13.50 -6.65 17.54
CA ASP A 29 -12.51 -5.55 17.57
C ASP A 29 -11.07 -6.06 17.58
N ALA A 30 -10.82 -7.21 18.24
CA ALA A 30 -9.50 -7.83 18.30
C ALA A 30 -9.04 -8.35 16.93
N GLU A 31 -9.93 -9.04 16.22
CA GLU A 31 -9.65 -9.53 14.86
C GLU A 31 -9.53 -8.36 13.86
N ALA A 32 -10.38 -7.34 13.98
CA ALA A 32 -10.31 -6.14 13.15
C ALA A 32 -8.94 -5.45 13.27
N LYS A 33 -8.43 -5.30 14.50
CA LYS A 33 -7.10 -4.74 14.76
C LYS A 33 -5.99 -5.58 14.09
N ARG A 34 -6.07 -6.91 14.17
CA ARG A 34 -5.11 -7.81 13.52
C ARG A 34 -5.15 -7.67 12.00
N ILE A 35 -6.34 -7.66 11.40
CA ILE A 35 -6.52 -7.51 9.96
C ILE A 35 -5.93 -6.17 9.48
N ILE A 36 -6.25 -5.07 10.17
CA ILE A 36 -5.73 -3.74 9.85
C ILE A 36 -4.20 -3.72 9.92
N ALA A 37 -3.60 -4.33 10.94
CA ALA A 37 -2.15 -4.44 11.08
C ALA A 37 -1.52 -5.22 9.91
N SER A 38 -2.06 -6.39 9.58
CA SER A 38 -1.57 -7.20 8.46
C SER A 38 -1.71 -6.49 7.11
N MET A 39 -2.82 -5.77 6.87
CA MET A 39 -3.00 -4.99 5.66
C MET A 39 -1.98 -3.84 5.56
N LYS A 40 -1.62 -3.21 6.68
CA LYS A 40 -0.59 -2.17 6.73
C LYS A 40 0.79 -2.74 6.42
N GLU A 41 1.14 -3.88 6.99
CA GLU A 41 2.42 -4.55 6.70
C GLU A 41 2.51 -4.94 5.21
N LEU A 42 1.45 -5.52 4.66
CA LEU A 42 1.39 -5.86 3.23
C LEU A 42 1.50 -4.64 2.33
N SER A 43 0.88 -3.51 2.69
CA SER A 43 0.97 -2.29 1.88
C SER A 43 2.39 -1.72 1.88
N ILE A 44 3.08 -1.74 3.03
CA ILE A 44 4.47 -1.33 3.16
C ILE A 44 5.38 -2.23 2.32
N LEU A 45 5.21 -3.55 2.46
CA LEU A 45 6.00 -4.52 1.69
C LEU A 45 5.80 -4.31 0.19
N THR A 46 4.55 -4.18 -0.25
CA THR A 46 4.22 -3.95 -1.67
C THR A 46 4.79 -2.63 -2.18
N TYR A 47 4.67 -1.54 -1.41
CA TYR A 47 5.24 -0.25 -1.76
C TYR A 47 6.76 -0.34 -1.90
N ASN A 48 7.45 -0.94 -0.92
CA ASN A 48 8.89 -1.11 -0.96
C ASN A 48 9.31 -1.95 -2.16
N THR A 49 8.66 -3.09 -2.42
CA THR A 49 8.97 -3.94 -3.58
C THR A 49 8.75 -3.20 -4.90
N ILE A 50 7.63 -2.52 -5.10
CA ILE A 50 7.34 -1.82 -6.37
C ILE A 50 8.29 -0.64 -6.57
N ILE A 51 8.52 0.19 -5.54
CA ILE A 51 9.39 1.36 -5.64
C ILE A 51 10.86 0.95 -5.81
N GLU A 52 11.37 -0.02 -5.05
CA GLU A 52 12.74 -0.51 -5.22
C GLU A 52 12.95 -1.13 -6.61
N HIS A 53 11.98 -1.89 -7.13
CA HIS A 53 12.05 -2.42 -8.49
C HIS A 53 11.92 -1.33 -9.57
N GLU A 54 11.13 -0.27 -9.36
CA GLU A 54 11.09 0.88 -10.28
C GLU A 54 12.39 1.68 -10.24
N GLN A 55 13.02 1.85 -9.07
CA GLN A 55 14.34 2.47 -8.97
C GLN A 55 15.42 1.65 -9.70
N PHE A 56 15.33 0.31 -9.69
CA PHE A 56 16.21 -0.55 -10.50
C PHE A 56 16.02 -0.36 -12.02
N LYS A 57 14.80 -0.08 -12.48
CA LYS A 57 14.56 0.25 -13.90
C LYS A 57 15.06 1.63 -14.31
N SER A 58 15.33 2.49 -13.33
CA SER A 58 15.87 3.84 -13.54
C SER A 58 17.39 3.90 -13.56
N ILE A 59 18.12 2.77 -13.46
CA ILE A 59 19.54 2.74 -13.82
C ILE A 59 19.60 3.23 -15.28
N PRO A 60 20.12 4.45 -15.53
CA PRO A 60 20.18 4.97 -16.86
C PRO A 60 21.00 3.96 -17.63
N LYS A 61 20.42 3.51 -18.75
CA LYS A 61 21.07 2.76 -19.82
C LYS A 61 22.58 2.84 -19.64
N LEU A 62 23.21 1.69 -19.40
CA LEU A 62 24.58 1.41 -19.83
C LEU A 62 24.65 1.61 -21.35
N ARG A 63 24.37 2.83 -21.85
CA ARG A 63 24.87 3.33 -23.10
C ARG A 63 26.33 3.59 -22.79
N LYS A 64 27.14 2.56 -23.01
CA LYS A 64 28.43 2.79 -23.63
C LYS A 64 28.12 3.63 -24.87
N ALA A 65 28.44 4.92 -24.81
CA ALA A 65 28.65 5.67 -26.02
C ALA A 65 29.87 5.00 -26.68
N GLU A 66 29.64 4.35 -27.81
CA GLU A 66 30.69 4.10 -28.79
C GLU A 66 31.26 5.43 -29.29
#